data_AF-A0A1B6KAT2-F1
#
_entry.id   AF-A0A1B6KAT2-F1
#
_cell.length_a   1.000
_cell.length_b   1.000
_cell.length_c   1.000
_cell.angle_alpha   90.00
_cell.angle_beta   90.00
_cell.angle_gamma   90.00
#
_symmetry.space_group_name_H-M   'P 1'
#
loop_
_entity.id
_entity.type
_entity.pdbx_description
1 polymer ?
#
loop_
_entity_poly.entity_id
_entity_poly.type
_entity_poly.pdbx_seq_one_letter_code
_entity_poly.pdbx_strand_id
1 'polypeptide(L)'
;GLRVDQTPVDTIARLEREAAAIFGSLLAPWQKLHALRTFLVPQLEFNLSTARIRKTSLRALDKTIKSGCKRVLNLPVRASAELVALPPSWGGAGLLPLADLADLAAVTHASRLLTSPDPKVAHLALEGLAVSAGRRAAARADKAFLVAYLNGEHPGDSNVTTTWSLARAATNRLSKRLPDLRWGWSAERSTFQLSVPGERQTTTVDSG
;
A
#
# COMPACT_ATOMS: atom_id res chain seq x y z
N GLY A 1 3.08 -24.49 -17.86
CA GLY A 1 3.50 -24.86 -16.49
C GLY A 1 3.98 -23.63 -15.78
N LEU A 2 3.16 -23.05 -14.90
CA LEU A 2 3.52 -21.89 -14.10
C LEU A 2 4.54 -22.33 -13.04
N ARG A 3 5.81 -22.03 -13.25
CA ARG A 3 6.77 -22.01 -12.14
C ARG A 3 6.32 -20.87 -11.23
N VAL A 4 5.75 -21.21 -10.08
CA VAL A 4 5.55 -20.26 -8.99
C VAL A 4 6.95 -19.82 -8.59
N ASP A 5 7.32 -18.59 -8.91
CA ASP A 5 8.54 -17.98 -8.41
C ASP A 5 8.44 -17.97 -6.87
N GLN A 6 9.06 -18.96 -6.22
CA GLN A 6 8.81 -19.28 -4.80
C GLN A 6 9.33 -18.20 -3.84
N THR A 7 10.16 -17.26 -4.33
CA THR A 7 10.66 -16.15 -3.51
C THR A 7 10.12 -14.80 -4.00
N PRO A 8 9.89 -13.84 -3.08
CA PRO A 8 9.48 -12.49 -3.45
C PRO A 8 10.50 -11.77 -4.35
N VAL A 9 11.78 -12.19 -4.28
CA VAL A 9 12.86 -11.64 -5.12
C VAL A 9 12.71 -12.12 -6.56
N ASP A 10 12.45 -13.41 -6.76
CA ASP A 10 12.22 -13.98 -8.09
C ASP A 10 11.00 -13.36 -8.76
N THR A 11 9.95 -13.10 -7.96
CA THR A 11 8.74 -12.42 -8.44
C THR A 11 9.04 -10.99 -8.91
N ILE A 12 9.85 -10.21 -8.18
CA ILE A 12 10.24 -8.85 -8.61
C ILE A 12 11.07 -8.92 -9.90
N ALA A 13 11.99 -9.88 -10.00
CA ALA A 13 12.78 -10.07 -11.21
C ALA A 13 11.91 -10.47 -12.41
N ARG A 14 10.86 -11.27 -12.19
CA ARG A 14 9.86 -11.58 -13.22
C ARG A 14 9.11 -10.33 -13.66
N LEU A 15 8.60 -9.55 -12.70
CA LEU A 15 7.86 -8.31 -12.98
C LEU A 15 8.72 -7.29 -13.73
N GLU A 16 10.03 -7.24 -13.46
CA GLU A 16 10.96 -6.40 -14.22
C GLU A 16 11.07 -6.84 -15.69
N ARG A 17 11.18 -8.15 -15.94
CA ARG A 17 11.18 -8.71 -17.30
C ARG A 17 9.85 -8.45 -18.02
N GLU A 18 8.72 -8.60 -17.33
CA GLU A 18 7.39 -8.32 -17.88
C GLU A 18 7.26 -6.84 -18.26
N ALA A 19 7.69 -5.91 -17.39
CA ALA A 19 7.69 -4.49 -17.69
C ALA A 19 8.55 -4.17 -18.92
N ALA A 20 9.76 -4.74 -19.00
CA ALA A 20 10.64 -4.57 -20.16
C ALA A 20 10.00 -5.09 -21.46
N ALA A 21 9.35 -6.26 -21.41
CA ALA A 21 8.63 -6.83 -22.54
C ALA A 21 7.48 -5.93 -23.00
N ILE A 22 6.70 -5.37 -22.08
CA ILE A 22 5.63 -4.42 -22.41
C ILE A 22 6.21 -3.18 -23.11
N PHE A 23 7.28 -2.59 -22.58
CA PHE A 23 7.89 -1.41 -23.20
C PHE A 23 8.51 -1.69 -24.58
N GLY A 24 9.10 -2.88 -24.77
CA GLY A 24 9.69 -3.32 -26.03
C GLY A 24 8.69 -3.82 -27.08
N SER A 25 7.43 -4.04 -26.71
CA SER A 25 6.40 -4.52 -27.62
C SER A 25 6.01 -3.50 -28.71
N LEU A 26 5.32 -3.98 -29.74
CA LEU A 26 4.73 -3.16 -30.82
C LEU A 26 3.40 -2.49 -30.44
N LEU A 27 3.02 -2.51 -29.16
CA LEU A 27 1.82 -1.84 -28.68
C LEU A 27 1.91 -0.33 -28.85
N ALA A 28 0.76 0.31 -29.08
CA ALA A 28 0.67 1.76 -29.06
C ALA A 28 1.08 2.31 -27.67
N PRO A 29 1.62 3.56 -27.58
CA PRO A 29 2.05 4.15 -26.31
C PRO A 29 1.02 4.04 -25.18
N TRP A 30 -0.24 4.39 -25.46
CA TRP A 30 -1.32 4.33 -24.47
C TRP A 30 -1.66 2.89 -24.04
N GLN A 31 -1.54 1.91 -24.95
CA GLN A 31 -1.76 0.48 -24.65
C GLN A 31 -0.69 -0.06 -23.71
N LYS A 32 0.57 0.39 -23.85
CA LYS A 32 1.66 0.02 -22.93
C LYS A 32 1.36 0.49 -21.51
N LEU A 33 0.95 1.75 -21.35
CA LEU A 33 0.58 2.30 -20.02
C LEU A 33 -0.65 1.61 -19.45
N HIS A 34 -1.62 1.27 -20.30
CA HIS A 34 -2.80 0.50 -19.88
C HIS A 34 -2.43 -0.92 -19.42
N ALA A 35 -1.56 -1.61 -20.15
CA ALA A 35 -1.09 -2.95 -19.79
C ALA A 35 -0.37 -2.96 -18.44
N LEU A 36 0.48 -1.98 -18.17
CA LEU A 36 1.15 -1.85 -16.87
C LEU A 36 0.15 -1.70 -15.72
N ARG A 37 -0.83 -0.81 -15.85
CA ARG A 37 -1.86 -0.59 -14.82
C ARG A 37 -2.77 -1.80 -14.61
N THR A 38 -3.06 -2.55 -15.67
CA THR A 38 -4.02 -3.66 -15.62
C THR A 38 -3.37 -4.96 -15.14
N PHE A 39 -2.11 -5.23 -15.53
CA PHE A 39 -1.46 -6.51 -15.27
C PHE A 39 -0.34 -6.41 -14.24
N LEU A 40 0.48 -5.36 -14.30
CA LEU A 40 1.68 -5.25 -13.46
C LEU A 40 1.35 -4.70 -12.07
N VAL A 41 0.53 -3.63 -11.99
CA VAL A 41 0.18 -2.98 -10.72
C VAL A 41 -0.58 -3.93 -9.77
N PRO A 42 -1.62 -4.66 -10.18
CA PRO A 42 -2.33 -5.56 -9.26
C PRO A 42 -1.44 -6.71 -8.76
N GLN A 43 -0.55 -7.22 -9.62
CA GLN A 43 0.46 -8.20 -9.19
C GLN A 43 1.42 -7.60 -8.15
N LEU A 44 1.88 -6.37 -8.36
CA LEU A 44 2.73 -5.67 -7.41
C LEU A 44 2.02 -5.45 -6.08
N GLU A 45 0.80 -4.91 -6.09
CA GLU A 45 0.00 -4.69 -4.88
C GLU A 45 -0.22 -5.99 -4.08
N PHE A 46 -0.56 -7.08 -4.76
CA PHE A 46 -0.72 -8.38 -4.12
C PHE A 46 0.57 -8.81 -3.43
N ASN A 47 1.70 -8.77 -4.14
CA ASN A 47 3.00 -9.15 -3.59
C ASN A 47 3.44 -8.22 -2.45
N LEU A 48 3.18 -6.92 -2.56
CA LEU A 48 3.50 -5.93 -1.51
C LEU A 48 2.64 -6.11 -0.26
N SER A 49 1.39 -6.56 -0.42
CA SER A 49 0.47 -6.81 0.69
C SER A 49 0.73 -8.13 1.42
N THR A 50 1.18 -9.17 0.70
CA THR A 50 1.33 -10.53 1.23
C THR A 50 2.77 -10.91 1.55
N ALA A 51 3.75 -10.36 0.84
CA ALA A 51 5.15 -10.70 0.97
C ALA A 51 5.99 -9.57 1.59
N ARG A 52 6.97 -9.95 2.41
CA ARG A 52 7.94 -9.01 2.99
C ARG A 52 9.02 -8.67 1.97
N ILE A 53 8.74 -7.71 1.10
CA ILE A 53 9.67 -7.28 0.07
C ILE A 53 10.61 -6.19 0.61
N ARG A 54 11.92 -6.35 0.39
CA ARG A 54 12.91 -5.30 0.69
C ARG A 54 12.72 -4.11 -0.24
N LYS A 55 12.64 -2.90 0.34
CA LYS A 55 12.49 -1.65 -0.44
C LYS A 55 13.62 -1.39 -1.44
N THR A 56 14.81 -1.97 -1.22
CA THR A 56 15.94 -1.85 -2.16
C THR A 56 15.63 -2.49 -3.52
N SER A 57 15.03 -3.69 -3.53
CA SER A 57 14.61 -4.37 -4.76
C SER A 57 13.53 -3.61 -5.51
N LEU A 58 12.63 -2.93 -4.80
CA LEU A 58 11.60 -2.08 -5.41
C LEU A 58 12.17 -0.85 -6.12
N ARG A 59 13.30 -0.29 -5.65
CA ARG A 59 13.90 0.90 -6.28
C ARG A 59 14.42 0.63 -7.69
N ALA A 60 14.98 -0.56 -7.93
CA ALA A 60 15.45 -0.95 -9.26
C ALA A 60 14.27 -1.05 -10.25
N LEU A 61 13.23 -1.79 -9.87
CA LEU A 61 12.01 -1.92 -10.66
C LEU A 61 11.32 -0.57 -10.90
N ASP A 62 11.22 0.27 -9.87
CA ASP A 62 10.65 1.61 -9.96
C ASP A 62 11.40 2.50 -10.96
N LYS A 63 12.74 2.42 -11.00
CA LYS A 63 13.56 3.12 -11.99
C LYS A 63 13.29 2.63 -13.42
N THR A 64 13.20 1.31 -13.61
CA THR A 64 12.90 0.70 -14.91
C THR A 64 11.52 1.13 -15.42
N ILE A 65 10.48 1.04 -14.58
CA ILE A 65 9.11 1.46 -14.92
C ILE A 65 9.06 2.96 -15.24
N LYS A 66 9.65 3.81 -14.40
CA LYS A 66 9.65 5.28 -14.61
C LYS A 66 10.35 5.67 -15.90
N SER A 67 11.51 5.07 -16.19
CA SER A 67 12.25 5.34 -17.43
C SER A 67 11.45 4.92 -18.66
N GLY A 68 10.83 3.74 -18.63
CA GLY A 68 9.96 3.26 -19.70
C GLY A 68 8.74 4.17 -19.90
N CYS A 69 8.06 4.56 -18.82
CA CYS A 69 6.89 5.44 -18.90
C CYS A 69 7.24 6.81 -19.47
N LYS A 70 8.36 7.42 -19.04
CA LYS A 70 8.82 8.68 -19.61
C LYS A 70 9.05 8.57 -21.12
N ARG A 71 9.66 7.49 -21.59
CA ARG A 71 9.86 7.26 -23.03
C ARG A 71 8.54 7.12 -23.79
N VAL A 72 7.60 6.38 -23.21
CA VAL A 72 6.26 6.18 -23.79
C VAL A 72 5.49 7.50 -23.87
N LEU A 73 5.63 8.37 -22.87
CA LEU A 73 5.03 9.70 -22.82
C LEU A 73 5.84 10.77 -23.60
N ASN A 74 6.92 10.37 -24.28
CA ASN A 74 7.85 11.28 -24.97
C ASN A 74 8.42 12.41 -24.08
N LEU A 75 8.65 12.10 -22.81
CA LEU A 75 9.19 13.04 -21.83
C LEU A 75 10.73 13.04 -21.83
N PRO A 76 11.38 14.20 -21.64
CA PRO A 76 12.83 14.24 -21.48
C PRO A 76 13.27 13.48 -20.21
N VAL A 77 14.51 13.01 -20.19
CA VAL A 77 15.07 12.26 -19.05
C VAL A 77 14.94 13.05 -17.74
N ARG A 78 15.17 14.37 -17.81
CA ARG A 78 15.08 15.32 -16.69
C ARG A 78 13.66 15.77 -16.34
N ALA A 79 12.63 15.27 -17.03
CA ALA A 79 11.24 15.57 -16.68
C ALA A 79 10.94 15.14 -15.23
N SER A 80 9.99 15.82 -14.59
CA SER A 80 9.54 15.45 -13.25
C SER A 80 8.99 14.01 -13.23
N ALA A 81 9.27 13.28 -12.15
CA ALA A 81 8.69 11.96 -11.94
C ALA A 81 7.18 12.03 -11.66
N GLU A 82 6.68 13.17 -11.18
CA GLU A 82 5.26 13.39 -10.90
C GLU A 82 4.39 13.28 -12.17
N LEU A 83 4.94 13.57 -13.36
CA LEU A 83 4.23 13.39 -14.62
C LEU A 83 3.89 11.91 -14.89
N VAL A 84 4.70 10.98 -14.38
CA VAL A 84 4.40 9.53 -14.47
C VAL A 84 3.29 9.16 -13.48
N ALA A 85 3.29 9.77 -12.29
CA ALA A 85 2.28 9.51 -11.26
C ALA A 85 0.91 10.12 -11.58
N LEU A 86 0.90 11.21 -12.35
CA LEU A 86 -0.32 11.92 -12.75
C LEU A 86 -1.31 10.99 -13.46
N PRO A 87 -2.63 11.11 -13.22
CA PRO A 87 -3.62 10.27 -13.88
C PRO A 87 -3.59 10.44 -15.42
N PRO A 88 -3.97 9.38 -16.17
CA PRO A 88 -4.05 9.46 -17.64
C PRO A 88 -5.00 10.55 -18.16
N SER A 89 -6.04 10.90 -17.38
CA SER A 89 -6.95 12.00 -17.71
C SER A 89 -6.26 13.36 -17.81
N TRP A 90 -5.09 13.53 -17.17
CA TRP A 90 -4.28 14.74 -17.23
C TRP A 90 -2.97 14.53 -18.00
N GLY A 91 -2.88 13.46 -18.79
CA GLY A 91 -1.73 13.18 -19.66
C GLY A 91 -0.58 12.43 -18.99
N GLY A 92 -0.76 11.88 -17.78
CA GLY A 92 0.25 11.06 -17.10
C GLY A 92 0.08 9.55 -17.33
N ALA A 93 0.90 8.75 -16.64
CA ALA A 93 0.82 7.28 -16.72
C ALA A 93 -0.09 6.65 -15.64
N GLY A 94 -0.48 7.39 -14.61
CA GLY A 94 -1.25 6.87 -13.48
C GLY A 94 -0.50 5.81 -12.67
N LEU A 95 0.83 5.90 -12.62
CA LEU A 95 1.68 4.93 -11.94
C LEU A 95 2.41 5.59 -10.78
N LEU A 96 1.93 5.30 -9.56
CA LEU A 96 2.55 5.78 -8.34
C LEU A 96 3.96 5.19 -8.16
N PRO A 97 4.88 5.92 -7.51
CA PRO A 97 6.15 5.33 -7.07
C PRO A 97 5.91 4.05 -6.28
N LEU A 98 6.67 2.99 -6.57
CA LEU A 98 6.44 1.68 -5.92
C LEU A 98 6.63 1.72 -4.39
N ALA A 99 7.42 2.67 -3.89
CA ALA A 99 7.56 2.89 -2.45
C ALA A 99 6.26 3.38 -1.81
N ASP A 100 5.52 4.25 -2.50
CA ASP A 100 4.22 4.75 -2.05
C ASP A 100 3.17 3.65 -2.18
N LEU A 101 3.20 2.89 -3.28
CA LEU A 101 2.33 1.73 -3.46
C LEU A 101 2.51 0.68 -2.35
N ALA A 102 3.75 0.43 -1.94
CA ALA A 102 4.06 -0.47 -0.83
C ALA A 102 3.50 0.03 0.51
N ASP A 103 3.58 1.35 0.75
CA ASP A 103 3.04 1.96 1.95
C ASP A 103 1.50 1.90 1.96
N LEU A 104 0.85 2.19 0.83
CA LEU A 104 -0.59 2.05 0.64
C LEU A 104 -1.05 0.60 0.81
N ALA A 105 -0.33 -0.36 0.24
CA ALA A 105 -0.63 -1.78 0.37
C ALA A 105 -0.54 -2.25 1.83
N ALA A 106 0.46 -1.79 2.58
CA ALA A 106 0.63 -2.13 3.99
C ALA A 106 -0.53 -1.58 4.86
N VAL A 107 -0.92 -0.31 4.67
CA VAL A 107 -2.04 0.31 5.38
C VAL A 107 -3.37 -0.35 5.01
N THR A 108 -3.61 -0.56 3.72
CA THR A 108 -4.83 -1.20 3.21
C THR A 108 -4.97 -2.63 3.72
N HIS A 109 -3.88 -3.41 3.71
CA HIS A 109 -3.89 -4.78 4.20
C HIS A 109 -4.18 -4.83 5.71
N ALA A 110 -3.53 -3.98 6.51
CA ALA A 110 -3.81 -3.88 7.94
C ALA A 110 -5.27 -3.47 8.22
N SER A 111 -5.82 -2.54 7.44
CA SER A 111 -7.21 -2.09 7.58
C SER A 111 -8.18 -3.23 7.28
N ARG A 112 -7.96 -3.97 6.19
CA ARG A 112 -8.77 -5.14 5.81
C ARG A 112 -8.72 -6.26 6.85
N LEU A 113 -7.58 -6.47 7.50
CA LEU A 113 -7.47 -7.46 8.58
C LEU A 113 -8.28 -7.05 9.82
N LEU A 114 -8.23 -5.78 10.22
CA LEU A 114 -8.97 -5.26 11.39
C LEU A 114 -10.47 -5.13 11.14
N THR A 115 -10.88 -4.88 9.90
CA THR A 115 -12.28 -4.71 9.46
C THR A 115 -12.84 -5.96 8.80
N SER A 116 -12.14 -7.10 8.92
CA SER A 116 -12.55 -8.36 8.31
C SER A 116 -13.95 -8.78 8.77
N PRO A 117 -14.84 -9.23 7.87
CA PRO A 117 -16.15 -9.74 8.25
C PRO A 117 -16.08 -11.07 8.99
N ASP A 118 -14.96 -11.81 8.89
CA ASP A 118 -14.71 -13.01 9.69
C ASP A 118 -14.23 -12.61 11.10
N PRO A 119 -15.01 -12.90 12.16
CA PRO A 119 -14.66 -12.55 13.53
C PRO A 119 -13.34 -13.17 14.00
N LYS A 120 -12.98 -14.36 13.52
CA LYS A 120 -11.73 -15.02 13.91
C LYS A 120 -10.53 -14.29 13.35
N VAL A 121 -10.60 -13.87 12.09
CA VAL A 121 -9.54 -13.09 11.45
C VAL A 121 -9.40 -11.72 12.14
N ALA A 122 -10.51 -11.03 12.38
CA ALA A 122 -10.49 -9.74 13.07
C ALA A 122 -9.93 -9.85 14.50
N HIS A 123 -10.27 -10.92 15.23
CA HIS A 123 -9.74 -11.20 16.56
C HIS A 123 -8.22 -11.45 16.54
N LEU A 124 -7.75 -12.36 15.68
CA LEU A 124 -6.31 -12.65 15.52
C LEU A 124 -5.53 -11.41 15.06
N ALA A 125 -6.12 -10.58 14.21
CA ALA A 125 -5.52 -9.33 13.77
C ALA A 125 -5.33 -8.36 14.94
N LEU A 126 -6.36 -8.20 15.77
CA LEU A 126 -6.31 -7.37 16.97
C LEU A 126 -5.28 -7.90 17.99
N GLU A 127 -5.20 -9.21 18.19
CA GLU A 127 -4.17 -9.84 19.03
C GLU A 127 -2.77 -9.57 18.51
N GLY A 128 -2.53 -9.78 17.21
CA GLY A 128 -1.25 -9.48 16.60
C GLY A 128 -0.86 -8.00 16.72
N LEU A 129 -1.83 -7.10 16.58
CA LEU A 129 -1.62 -5.66 16.75
C LEU A 129 -1.23 -5.33 18.19
N ALA A 130 -1.98 -5.85 19.17
CA ALA A 130 -1.68 -5.66 20.58
C ALA A 130 -0.27 -6.15 20.92
N VAL A 131 0.11 -7.35 20.47
CA VAL A 131 1.44 -7.91 20.67
C VAL A 131 2.52 -7.02 20.05
N SER A 132 2.31 -6.53 18.82
CA SER A 132 3.26 -5.64 18.13
C SER A 132 3.40 -4.27 18.81
N ALA A 133 2.36 -3.83 19.52
CA ALA A 133 2.34 -2.61 20.33
C ALA A 133 2.85 -2.83 21.77
N GLY A 134 3.39 -4.02 22.10
CA GLY A 134 3.91 -4.35 23.43
C GLY A 134 2.85 -4.73 24.47
N ARG A 135 1.60 -4.96 24.03
CA ARG A 135 0.48 -5.44 24.87
C ARG A 135 0.27 -6.92 24.63
N ARG A 136 0.69 -7.76 25.59
CA ARG A 136 0.58 -9.22 25.48
C ARG A 136 -0.86 -9.77 25.47
N ALA A 137 -1.88 -8.95 25.77
CA ALA A 137 -3.28 -9.35 25.73
C ALA A 137 -4.16 -8.28 25.04
N ALA A 138 -4.83 -8.66 23.95
CA ALA A 138 -5.76 -7.80 23.22
C ALA A 138 -6.97 -7.33 24.05
N ALA A 139 -7.49 -8.19 24.93
CA ALA A 139 -8.61 -7.87 25.82
C ALA A 139 -8.28 -6.74 26.81
N ARG A 140 -6.99 -6.50 27.06
CA ARG A 140 -6.49 -5.44 27.96
C ARG A 140 -5.89 -4.26 27.19
N ALA A 141 -5.87 -4.32 25.87
CA ALA A 141 -5.33 -3.25 25.04
C ALA A 141 -6.40 -2.17 24.86
N ASP A 142 -6.15 -1.03 25.48
CA ASP A 142 -6.93 0.19 25.26
C ASP A 142 -6.93 0.53 23.75
N LYS A 143 -8.13 0.66 23.17
CA LYS A 143 -8.31 0.94 21.75
C LYS A 143 -7.68 2.28 21.37
N ALA A 144 -7.74 3.27 22.27
CA ALA A 144 -7.12 4.57 22.04
C ALA A 144 -5.60 4.43 21.91
N PHE A 145 -4.98 3.61 22.76
CA PHE A 145 -3.55 3.30 22.67
C PHE A 145 -3.18 2.59 21.36
N LEU A 146 -3.98 1.62 20.91
CA LEU A 146 -3.72 0.91 19.64
C LEU A 146 -3.84 1.85 18.43
N VAL A 147 -4.79 2.78 18.46
CA VAL A 147 -4.92 3.84 17.45
C VAL A 147 -3.69 4.76 17.46
N ALA A 148 -3.26 5.24 18.63
CA ALA A 148 -2.05 6.06 18.77
C ALA A 148 -0.80 5.33 18.26
N TYR A 149 -0.68 4.04 18.57
CA TYR A 149 0.38 3.18 18.04
C TYR A 149 0.38 3.13 16.51
N LEU A 150 -0.77 2.86 15.87
CA LEU A 150 -0.89 2.81 14.40
C LEU A 150 -0.60 4.16 13.74
N ASN A 151 -0.95 5.27 14.39
CA ASN A 151 -0.61 6.63 13.95
C ASN A 151 0.88 6.98 14.17
N GLY A 152 1.65 6.12 14.83
CA GLY A 152 3.09 6.25 14.97
C GLY A 152 3.57 7.01 16.20
N GLU A 153 2.68 7.29 17.15
CA GLU A 153 2.99 8.03 18.39
C GLU A 153 3.85 7.21 19.37
N HIS A 154 3.79 5.88 19.27
CA HIS A 154 4.54 4.96 20.11
C HIS A 154 5.48 4.07 19.28
N PRO A 155 6.71 3.79 19.76
CA PRO A 155 7.58 2.79 19.16
C PRO A 155 6.98 1.38 19.29
N GLY A 156 7.34 0.48 18.37
CA GLY A 156 7.00 -0.93 18.50
C GLY A 156 7.96 -1.66 19.43
N ASP A 157 7.47 -2.72 20.05
CA ASP A 157 8.22 -3.50 21.05
C ASP A 157 9.10 -4.58 20.40
N SER A 158 8.87 -4.90 19.12
CA SER A 158 9.54 -6.00 18.42
C SER A 158 10.63 -5.55 17.45
N ASN A 159 11.82 -6.16 17.54
CA ASN A 159 12.87 -6.11 16.51
C ASN A 159 12.48 -6.83 15.21
N VAL A 160 11.34 -7.52 15.20
CA VAL A 160 10.79 -8.22 14.03
C VAL A 160 9.85 -7.30 13.28
N THR A 161 10.03 -7.20 11.96
CA THR A 161 9.10 -6.48 11.09
C THR A 161 7.79 -7.26 10.97
N THR A 162 6.74 -6.77 11.60
CA THR A 162 5.36 -7.29 11.53
C THR A 162 4.51 -6.46 10.55
N THR A 163 3.37 -7.00 10.12
CA THR A 163 2.35 -6.26 9.35
C THR A 163 1.98 -4.94 10.03
N TRP A 164 1.86 -4.94 11.35
CA TRP A 164 1.50 -3.77 12.15
C TRP A 164 2.61 -2.73 12.24
N SER A 165 3.86 -3.17 12.43
CA SER A 165 5.02 -2.27 12.40
C SER A 165 5.19 -1.61 11.02
N LEU A 166 4.89 -2.34 9.93
CA LEU A 166 4.90 -1.84 8.56
C LEU A 166 3.76 -0.84 8.34
N ALA A 167 2.54 -1.18 8.73
CA ALA A 167 1.37 -0.31 8.62
C ALA A 167 1.57 0.98 9.42
N ARG A 168 2.11 0.92 10.64
CA ARG A 168 2.50 2.10 11.43
C ARG A 168 3.51 2.98 10.70
N ALA A 169 4.60 2.37 10.23
CA ALA A 169 5.66 3.12 9.55
C ALA A 169 5.17 3.72 8.23
N ALA A 170 4.30 3.00 7.51
CA ALA A 170 3.64 3.47 6.29
C ALA A 170 2.68 4.62 6.58
N THR A 171 1.83 4.48 7.60
CA THR A 171 0.90 5.54 8.03
C THR A 171 1.66 6.82 8.36
N ASN A 172 2.74 6.75 9.15
CA ASN A 172 3.55 7.92 9.52
C ASN A 172 4.25 8.56 8.30
N ARG A 173 4.60 7.79 7.27
CA ARG A 173 5.14 8.36 6.01
C ARG A 173 4.06 9.02 5.18
N LEU A 174 2.91 8.35 5.03
CA LEU A 174 1.79 8.84 4.23
C LEU A 174 1.12 10.06 4.86
N SER A 175 1.00 10.13 6.19
CA SER A 175 0.38 11.26 6.91
C SER A 175 1.10 12.59 6.70
N LYS A 176 2.40 12.56 6.37
CA LYS A 176 3.18 13.76 5.99
C LYS A 176 2.75 14.35 4.65
N ARG A 177 2.17 13.53 3.77
CA ARG A 177 1.70 13.92 2.43
C ARG A 177 0.17 14.04 2.38
N LEU A 178 -0.52 13.29 3.24
CA LEU A 178 -1.98 13.20 3.35
C LEU A 178 -2.36 13.45 4.83
N PRO A 179 -2.48 14.71 5.28
CA PRO A 179 -2.64 15.04 6.69
C PRO A 179 -3.91 14.46 7.34
N ASP A 180 -4.92 14.19 6.54
CA ASP A 180 -6.20 13.60 6.98
C ASP A 180 -6.14 12.07 7.10
N LEU A 181 -5.05 11.43 6.64
CA LEU A 181 -4.86 9.98 6.76
C LEU A 181 -4.55 9.60 8.21
N ARG A 182 -5.56 9.11 8.93
CA ARG A 182 -5.43 8.73 10.35
C ARG A 182 -6.26 7.51 10.70
N TRP A 183 -5.72 6.69 11.59
CA TRP A 183 -6.48 5.63 12.24
C TRP A 183 -7.37 6.21 13.33
N GLY A 184 -8.55 5.60 13.48
CA GLY A 184 -9.53 5.89 14.51
C GLY A 184 -10.23 4.62 14.98
N TRP A 185 -11.03 4.75 16.03
CA TRP A 185 -11.90 3.70 16.54
C TRP A 185 -13.34 4.19 16.49
N SER A 186 -14.23 3.41 15.88
CA SER A 186 -15.67 3.66 15.93
C SER A 186 -16.30 2.80 17.00
N ALA A 187 -16.87 3.45 18.02
CA ALA A 187 -17.63 2.77 19.06
C ALA A 187 -18.91 2.14 18.50
N GLU A 188 -19.60 2.84 17.59
CA GLU A 188 -20.84 2.40 16.94
C GLU A 188 -20.66 1.08 16.19
N ARG A 189 -19.59 0.98 15.37
CA ARG A 189 -19.30 -0.22 14.59
C ARG A 189 -18.39 -1.20 15.33
N SER A 190 -17.92 -0.85 16.53
CA SER A 190 -16.94 -1.60 17.31
C SER A 190 -15.74 -2.08 16.48
N THR A 191 -15.23 -1.21 15.60
CA THR A 191 -14.14 -1.54 14.67
C THR A 191 -13.19 -0.36 14.43
N PHE A 192 -12.01 -0.67 13.91
CA PHE A 192 -11.05 0.35 13.49
C PHE A 192 -11.51 1.01 12.20
N GLN A 193 -11.23 2.30 12.09
CA GLN A 193 -11.51 3.09 10.89
C GLN A 193 -10.23 3.80 10.45
N LEU A 194 -10.14 4.02 9.14
CA LEU A 194 -9.07 4.80 8.54
C LEU A 194 -9.73 5.98 7.85
N SER A 195 -9.55 7.19 8.38
CA SER A 195 -9.99 8.41 7.73
C SER A 195 -9.06 8.69 6.55
N VAL A 196 -9.61 8.98 5.37
CA VAL A 196 -8.84 9.29 4.15
C VAL A 196 -9.34 10.64 3.58
N PRO A 197 -8.45 11.54 3.13
CA PRO A 197 -8.87 12.81 2.55
C PRO A 197 -9.80 12.62 1.35
N GLY A 198 -10.94 13.32 1.35
CA GLY A 198 -11.93 13.31 0.27
C GLY A 198 -13.22 12.55 0.55
N GLU A 199 -13.29 11.75 1.63
CA GLU A 199 -14.59 11.26 2.14
C GLU A 199 -15.33 12.42 2.84
N ARG A 200 -16.02 13.23 2.05
CA ARG A 200 -17.13 14.03 2.58
C ARG A 200 -18.28 13.08 2.94
N GLN A 201 -18.51 12.97 4.25
CA GLN A 201 -19.77 12.77 4.99
C GLN A 201 -19.83 11.50 5.87
N THR A 202 -19.53 11.73 7.15
CA THR A 202 -20.46 11.38 8.23
C THR A 202 -21.85 11.91 7.86
N THR A 203 -22.74 11.04 7.38
CA THR A 203 -24.18 11.27 7.48
C THR A 203 -24.65 10.51 8.71
N THR A 204 -24.66 11.21 9.85
CA THR A 204 -25.69 10.98 10.85
C THR A 204 -27.02 11.26 10.15
N VAL A 205 -27.75 10.19 9.83
CA VAL A 205 -29.16 10.29 9.51
C VAL A 205 -29.86 10.42 10.85
N ASP A 206 -30.12 11.66 11.27
CA ASP A 206 -31.11 11.94 12.30
C ASP A 206 -32.43 11.33 11.85
N SER A 207 -32.90 10.33 12.60
CA SER A 207 -34.22 9.76 12.44
C SER A 207 -35.20 10.71 13.13
N GLY A 208 -36.14 11.27 12.35
CA GLY A 208 -37.40 11.79 12.88
C GLY A 208 -38.33 10.67 13.32
#